data_AF-A0A0Q4UTH7-F1
#
_entry.id   AF-A0A0Q4UTH7-F1
#
_cell.length_a   1.000
_cell.length_b   1.000
_cell.length_c   1.000
_cell.angle_alpha   90.00
_cell.angle_beta   90.00
_cell.angle_gamma   90.00
#
_symmetry.space_group_name_H-M   'P 1'
#
loop_
_entity.id
_entity.type
_entity.pdbx_description
1 polymer ?
#
loop_
_entity_poly.entity_id
_entity_poly.type
_entity_poly.pdbx_seq_one_letter_code
_entity_poly.pdbx_strand_id
1 'polypeptide(L)'
;MDRTSIDSSAAKSEWLHLSKRIEATQNFIGGDWEFIDSNARDCGDGGVQWVIGRIGPGVPAAERRALFDEVEAAWKANGWDPVRTHFGGDAPGEMLRYPASGVMDDGFYVEFDSTVHATTMGAQTPCAAGDGDQLAKEQFADNNTPGRTPSATPTP
;
A
#
# COMPACT_ATOMS: atom_id res chain seq x y z
N MET A 1 2.06 -4.34 39.02
CA MET A 1 1.20 -3.98 37.88
C MET A 1 2.05 -4.20 36.64
N ASP A 2 1.92 -5.38 36.04
CA ASP A 2 2.62 -5.71 34.80
C ASP A 2 2.05 -4.84 33.68
N ARG A 3 2.84 -3.88 33.21
CA ARG A 3 2.65 -3.35 31.85
C ARG A 3 3.09 -4.48 30.94
N THR A 4 2.15 -5.31 30.51
CA THR A 4 2.30 -6.07 29.26
C THR A 4 2.79 -5.07 28.22
N SER A 5 4.05 -5.22 27.83
CA SER A 5 4.62 -4.63 26.63
C SER A 5 3.58 -4.76 25.54
N ILE A 6 2.94 -3.65 25.15
CA ILE A 6 2.16 -3.60 23.92
C ILE A 6 3.22 -3.82 22.85
N ASP A 7 3.35 -5.07 22.44
CA ASP A 7 4.26 -5.47 21.41
C ASP A 7 3.85 -4.67 20.17
N SER A 8 4.70 -3.75 19.72
CA SER A 8 4.49 -2.92 18.53
C SER A 8 4.55 -3.76 17.24
N SER A 9 4.20 -5.04 17.32
CA SER A 9 4.50 -6.10 16.36
C SER A 9 3.35 -6.37 15.38
N ALA A 10 2.09 -6.25 15.80
CA ALA A 10 0.96 -6.58 14.93
C ALA A 10 0.78 -5.54 13.80
N ALA A 11 0.58 -4.26 14.14
CA ALA A 11 0.48 -3.18 13.15
C ALA A 11 1.72 -3.11 12.23
N LYS A 12 2.91 -3.26 12.82
CA LYS A 12 4.17 -3.32 12.08
C LYS A 12 4.25 -4.50 11.12
N SER A 13 3.76 -5.68 11.52
CA SER A 13 3.70 -6.86 10.67
C SER A 13 2.73 -6.66 9.51
N GLU A 14 1.57 -6.05 9.75
CA GLU A 14 0.60 -5.74 8.70
C GLU A 14 1.18 -4.78 7.66
N TRP A 15 1.91 -3.74 8.11
CA TRP A 15 2.66 -2.86 7.21
C TRP A 15 3.66 -3.64 6.35
N LEU A 16 4.56 -4.41 6.96
CA LEU A 16 5.59 -5.16 6.25
C LEU A 16 5.00 -6.16 5.25
N HIS A 17 3.92 -6.84 5.64
CA HIS A 17 3.23 -7.80 4.77
C HIS A 17 2.58 -7.10 3.58
N LEU A 18 1.87 -6.00 3.81
CA LEU A 18 1.22 -5.26 2.74
C LEU A 18 2.25 -4.63 1.80
N SER A 19 3.25 -3.91 2.33
CA SER A 19 4.31 -3.28 1.52
C SER A 19 4.99 -4.29 0.60
N LYS A 20 5.34 -5.49 1.10
CA LYS A 20 5.94 -6.54 0.27
C LYS A 20 5.04 -7.00 -0.89
N ARG A 21 3.72 -7.06 -0.67
CA ARG A 21 2.75 -7.46 -1.72
C ARG A 21 2.50 -6.32 -2.72
N ILE A 22 2.51 -5.08 -2.25
CA ILE A 22 2.46 -3.89 -3.10
C ILE A 22 3.72 -3.82 -3.98
N GLU A 23 4.91 -3.99 -3.41
CA GLU A 23 6.18 -4.06 -4.16
C GLU A 23 6.17 -5.19 -5.19
N ALA A 24 5.66 -6.37 -4.82
CA ALA A 24 5.49 -7.46 -5.78
C ALA A 24 4.55 -7.08 -6.93
N THR A 25 3.51 -6.28 -6.66
CA THR A 25 2.62 -5.76 -7.71
C THR A 25 3.35 -4.75 -8.60
N GLN A 26 4.10 -3.80 -8.02
CA GLN A 26 4.92 -2.82 -8.74
C GLN A 26 5.91 -3.49 -9.69
N ASN A 27 6.49 -4.63 -9.30
CA ASN A 27 7.46 -5.37 -10.10
C ASN A 27 6.89 -5.95 -11.41
N PHE A 28 5.57 -6.14 -11.54
CA PHE A 28 4.97 -6.54 -12.82
C PHE A 28 5.05 -5.42 -13.87
N ILE A 29 5.02 -4.16 -13.43
CA ILE A 29 5.14 -2.98 -14.30
C ILE A 29 6.61 -2.61 -14.48
N GLY A 30 7.40 -2.73 -13.41
CA GLY A 30 8.77 -2.24 -13.35
C GLY A 30 8.82 -0.71 -13.36
N GLY A 31 10.00 -0.17 -13.69
CA GLY A 31 10.26 1.26 -13.75
C GLY A 31 10.37 1.94 -12.38
N ASP A 32 10.42 3.27 -12.42
CA ASP A 32 10.55 4.11 -11.23
C ASP A 32 9.17 4.38 -10.61
N TRP A 33 9.12 4.38 -9.29
CA TRP A 33 7.90 4.64 -8.53
C TRP A 33 8.12 5.76 -7.53
N GLU A 34 7.13 6.65 -7.43
CA GLU A 34 7.01 7.63 -6.36
C GLU A 34 6.17 7.06 -5.21
N PHE A 35 6.59 7.37 -3.98
CA PHE A 35 6.03 6.81 -2.76
C PHE A 35 5.44 7.98 -1.93
N ILE A 36 4.14 7.92 -1.66
CA ILE A 36 3.38 8.96 -0.97
C ILE A 36 2.61 8.39 0.22
N ASP A 37 3.29 7.55 1.00
CA ASP A 37 2.70 6.91 2.17
C ASP A 37 2.39 7.89 3.29
N SER A 38 1.43 7.50 4.13
CA SER A 38 1.22 8.18 5.38
C SER A 38 2.19 7.73 6.46
N ASN A 39 2.33 8.56 7.48
CA ASN A 39 2.83 8.12 8.79
C ASN A 39 1.83 7.14 9.44
N ALA A 40 2.22 6.54 10.56
CA ALA A 40 1.32 5.77 11.42
C ALA A 40 0.13 6.64 11.88
N ARG A 41 -1.08 6.08 11.84
CA ARG A 41 -2.32 6.75 12.24
C ARG A 41 -3.10 5.87 13.20
N ASP A 42 -3.64 6.47 14.26
CA ASP A 42 -4.58 5.77 15.15
C ASP A 42 -5.87 5.42 14.40
N CYS A 43 -6.38 4.22 14.65
CA CYS A 43 -7.62 3.72 14.05
C CYS A 43 -8.65 3.19 15.07
N GLY A 44 -8.43 3.48 16.36
CA GLY A 44 -9.34 3.13 17.46
C GLY A 44 -8.82 2.00 18.34
N ASP A 45 -9.23 1.96 19.61
CA ASP A 45 -8.95 0.89 20.58
C ASP A 45 -7.47 0.45 20.70
N GLY A 46 -6.53 1.40 20.58
CA GLY A 46 -5.09 1.11 20.60
C GLY A 46 -4.56 0.45 19.32
N GLY A 47 -5.33 0.56 18.24
CA GLY A 47 -4.96 0.14 16.90
C GLY A 47 -4.29 1.27 16.10
N VAL A 48 -3.39 0.86 15.21
CA VAL A 48 -2.64 1.71 14.29
C VAL A 48 -2.77 1.15 12.88
N GLN A 49 -2.81 2.05 11.89
CA GLN A 49 -2.81 1.71 10.48
C GLN A 49 -2.00 2.72 9.66
N TRP A 50 -1.76 2.39 8.40
CA TRP A 50 -1.14 3.26 7.40
C TRP A 50 -1.91 3.25 6.10
N VAL A 51 -1.84 4.36 5.38
CA VAL A 51 -2.27 4.46 3.99
C VAL A 51 -1.03 4.41 3.10
N ILE A 52 -1.08 3.55 2.09
CA ILE A 52 -0.06 3.39 1.07
C ILE A 52 -0.51 4.07 -0.20
N GLY A 53 0.39 4.87 -0.79
CA GLY A 53 0.19 5.43 -2.12
C GLY A 53 1.46 5.29 -2.96
N ARG A 54 1.30 4.78 -4.19
CA ARG A 54 2.39 4.63 -5.16
C ARG A 54 1.97 5.16 -6.51
N ILE A 55 2.87 5.87 -7.18
CA ILE A 55 2.67 6.36 -8.54
C ILE A 55 3.81 5.82 -9.41
N GLY A 56 3.47 5.08 -10.45
CA GLY A 56 4.41 4.44 -11.36
C GLY A 56 4.15 4.83 -12.81
N PRO A 57 4.93 4.26 -13.74
CA PRO A 57 4.79 4.56 -15.16
C PRO A 57 3.44 4.07 -15.71
N GLY A 58 2.95 4.73 -16.76
CA GLY A 58 1.78 4.27 -17.51
C GLY A 58 2.06 2.98 -18.28
N VAL A 59 0.99 2.23 -18.56
CA VAL A 59 1.05 0.96 -19.27
C VAL A 59 0.39 1.10 -20.64
N PRO A 60 1.09 0.73 -21.73
CA PRO A 60 0.51 0.73 -23.08
C PRO A 60 -0.81 -0.04 -23.13
N ALA A 61 -1.80 0.51 -23.84
CA ALA A 61 -3.13 -0.09 -23.92
C ALA A 61 -3.11 -1.54 -24.45
N ALA A 62 -2.15 -1.87 -25.33
CA ALA A 62 -1.99 -3.21 -25.88
C ALA A 62 -1.51 -4.25 -24.84
N GLU A 63 -0.80 -3.81 -23.80
CA GLU A 63 -0.17 -4.67 -22.78
C GLU A 63 -1.01 -4.74 -21.50
N ARG A 64 -1.81 -3.70 -21.24
CA ARG A 64 -2.55 -3.52 -19.98
C ARG A 64 -3.41 -4.72 -19.59
N ARG A 65 -4.13 -5.31 -20.54
CA ARG A 65 -5.00 -6.45 -20.23
C ARG A 65 -4.22 -7.64 -19.67
N ALA A 66 -3.11 -8.00 -20.33
CA ALA A 66 -2.28 -9.12 -19.90
C ALA A 66 -1.64 -8.84 -18.52
N LEU A 67 -1.16 -7.60 -18.32
CA LEU A 67 -0.67 -7.15 -17.01
C LEU A 67 -1.74 -7.32 -15.91
N PHE A 68 -2.97 -6.85 -16.16
CA PHE A 68 -4.04 -6.96 -15.18
C PHE A 68 -4.44 -8.42 -14.92
N ASP A 69 -4.37 -9.30 -15.92
CA ASP A 69 -4.59 -10.74 -15.73
C ASP A 69 -3.54 -11.35 -14.79
N GLU A 70 -2.27 -10.96 -14.92
CA GLU A 70 -1.18 -11.40 -14.04
C GLU A 70 -1.33 -10.86 -12.60
N VAL A 71 -1.61 -9.57 -12.45
CA VAL A 71 -1.81 -8.94 -11.14
C VAL A 71 -3.04 -9.52 -10.44
N GLU A 72 -4.15 -9.71 -11.15
CA GLU A 72 -5.36 -10.31 -10.59
C GLU A 72 -5.11 -11.75 -10.11
N ALA A 73 -4.37 -12.55 -10.89
CA ALA A 73 -4.00 -13.90 -10.48
C ALA A 73 -3.11 -13.88 -9.22
N ALA A 74 -2.13 -12.98 -9.15
CA ALA A 74 -1.26 -12.82 -8.00
C ALA A 74 -2.03 -12.37 -6.74
N TRP A 75 -3.00 -11.46 -6.88
CA TRP A 75 -3.84 -11.02 -5.78
C TRP A 75 -4.75 -12.14 -5.27
N LYS A 76 -5.36 -12.92 -6.17
CA LYS A 76 -6.15 -14.11 -5.80
C LYS A 76 -5.33 -15.15 -5.06
N ALA A 77 -4.08 -15.37 -5.46
CA ALA A 77 -3.16 -16.25 -4.74
C ALA A 77 -2.83 -15.76 -3.31
N ASN A 78 -2.97 -14.44 -3.05
CA ASN A 78 -2.83 -13.83 -1.73
C ASN A 78 -4.14 -13.80 -0.92
N GLY A 79 -5.22 -14.38 -1.45
CA GLY A 79 -6.55 -14.39 -0.82
C GLY A 79 -7.37 -13.12 -1.05
N TRP A 80 -6.91 -12.20 -1.90
CA TRP A 80 -7.68 -11.04 -2.32
C TRP A 80 -8.49 -11.41 -3.56
N ASP A 81 -9.80 -11.25 -3.51
CA ASP A 81 -10.68 -11.50 -4.67
C ASP A 81 -11.10 -10.16 -5.28
N PRO A 82 -10.25 -9.51 -6.10
CA PRO A 82 -10.52 -8.17 -6.58
C PRO A 82 -11.60 -8.17 -7.67
N VAL A 83 -12.30 -7.04 -7.74
CA VAL A 83 -13.16 -6.73 -8.87
C VAL A 83 -12.38 -5.88 -9.86
N ARG A 84 -12.41 -6.30 -11.13
CA ARG A 84 -11.89 -5.51 -12.24
C ARG A 84 -12.96 -4.58 -12.81
N THR A 85 -12.61 -3.33 -13.03
CA THR A 85 -13.46 -2.34 -13.68
C THR A 85 -12.69 -1.61 -14.79
N HIS A 86 -13.37 -1.35 -15.89
CA HIS A 86 -12.88 -0.46 -16.94
C HIS A 86 -13.42 0.95 -16.70
N PHE A 87 -12.56 1.96 -16.86
CA PHE A 87 -12.98 3.37 -16.83
C PHE A 87 -12.56 4.08 -18.11
N GLY A 88 -13.43 4.97 -18.60
CA GLY A 88 -13.23 5.74 -19.83
C GLY A 88 -12.80 7.19 -19.57
N GLY A 89 -13.04 8.07 -20.55
CA GLY A 89 -12.67 9.48 -20.49
C GLY A 89 -11.39 9.78 -21.27
N ASP A 90 -10.73 10.88 -20.92
CA ASP A 90 -9.52 11.35 -21.61
C ASP A 90 -8.30 10.43 -21.39
N ALA A 91 -8.30 9.68 -20.30
CA ALA A 91 -7.27 8.69 -19.95
C ALA A 91 -7.94 7.34 -19.60
N PRO A 92 -8.37 6.56 -20.61
CA PRO A 92 -9.05 5.28 -20.36
C PRO A 92 -8.10 4.24 -19.76
N GLY A 93 -8.61 3.46 -18.81
CA GLY A 93 -7.82 2.57 -17.98
C GLY A 93 -8.56 1.35 -17.45
N GLU A 94 -7.83 0.55 -16.67
CA GLU A 94 -8.34 -0.57 -15.90
C GLU A 94 -8.03 -0.35 -14.43
N MET A 95 -8.89 -0.85 -13.55
CA MET A 95 -8.71 -0.86 -12.10
C MET A 95 -9.03 -2.25 -11.54
N LEU A 96 -8.20 -2.74 -10.62
CA LEU A 96 -8.47 -3.85 -9.71
C LEU A 96 -8.65 -3.29 -8.32
N ARG A 97 -9.71 -3.71 -7.62
CA ARG A 97 -9.97 -3.27 -6.25
C ARG A 97 -10.44 -4.41 -5.36
N TYR A 98 -9.89 -4.51 -4.16
CA TYR A 98 -10.34 -5.41 -3.10
C TYR A 98 -10.39 -4.68 -1.72
N PRO A 99 -11.50 -4.73 -0.98
CA PRO A 99 -12.82 -5.20 -1.42
C PRO A 99 -13.33 -4.37 -2.60
N ALA A 100 -14.33 -4.87 -3.32
CA ALA A 100 -14.87 -4.23 -4.52
C ALA A 100 -15.29 -2.76 -4.33
N SER A 101 -15.65 -2.38 -3.10
CA SER A 101 -15.94 -1.00 -2.70
C SER A 101 -15.68 -0.81 -1.21
N GLY A 102 -15.48 0.44 -0.78
CA GLY A 102 -15.26 0.77 0.63
C GLY A 102 -13.98 0.15 1.20
N VAL A 103 -14.00 -0.14 2.50
CA VAL A 103 -12.94 -0.83 3.23
C VAL A 103 -13.55 -2.04 3.94
N MET A 104 -12.74 -3.05 4.26
CA MET A 104 -13.17 -4.15 5.13
C MET A 104 -13.47 -3.65 6.56
N ASP A 105 -14.07 -4.49 7.40
CA ASP A 105 -14.38 -4.15 8.80
C ASP A 105 -13.15 -3.77 9.62
N ASP A 106 -11.98 -4.29 9.27
CA ASP A 106 -10.68 -3.95 9.85
C ASP A 106 -10.03 -2.71 9.19
N GLY A 107 -10.70 -2.06 8.24
CA GLY A 107 -10.17 -0.91 7.49
C GLY A 107 -9.30 -1.27 6.29
N PHE A 108 -9.07 -2.54 5.98
CA PHE A 108 -8.22 -2.91 4.85
C PHE A 108 -8.85 -2.59 3.49
N TYR A 109 -8.02 -2.10 2.56
CA TYR A 109 -8.30 -2.16 1.13
C TYR A 109 -7.00 -2.14 0.31
N VAL A 110 -7.09 -2.57 -0.93
CA VAL A 110 -6.05 -2.43 -1.96
C VAL A 110 -6.69 -2.14 -3.32
N GLU A 111 -6.07 -1.23 -4.05
CA GLU A 111 -6.47 -0.75 -5.35
C GLU A 111 -5.23 -0.60 -6.24
N PHE A 112 -5.40 -0.99 -7.50
CA PHE A 112 -4.40 -0.88 -8.56
C PHE A 112 -5.11 -0.41 -9.80
N ASP A 113 -4.71 0.73 -10.34
CA ASP A 113 -5.25 1.24 -11.59
C ASP A 113 -4.14 1.70 -12.53
N SER A 114 -4.42 1.63 -13.83
CA SER A 114 -3.44 2.01 -14.84
C SER A 114 -4.09 2.57 -16.09
N THR A 115 -3.45 3.62 -16.61
CA THR A 115 -3.71 4.24 -17.91
C THR A 115 -2.43 4.22 -18.75
N VAL A 116 -2.46 4.81 -19.95
CA VAL A 116 -1.23 5.00 -20.73
C VAL A 116 -0.28 6.04 -20.12
N HIS A 117 -0.74 6.84 -19.17
CA HIS A 117 0.03 7.96 -18.61
C HIS A 117 0.69 7.61 -17.28
N ALA A 118 -0.02 6.89 -16.42
CA ALA A 118 0.44 6.54 -15.09
C ALA A 118 -0.25 5.27 -14.60
N THR A 119 0.36 4.66 -13.60
CA THR A 119 -0.21 3.57 -12.80
C THR A 119 -0.22 4.00 -11.35
N THR A 120 -1.31 3.74 -10.63
CA THR A 120 -1.42 4.04 -9.21
C THR A 120 -1.72 2.80 -8.39
N MET A 121 -1.13 2.75 -7.20
CA MET A 121 -1.51 1.82 -6.15
C MET A 121 -2.00 2.62 -4.95
N GLY A 122 -3.19 2.28 -4.47
CA GLY A 122 -3.73 2.80 -3.21
C GLY A 122 -4.04 1.64 -2.28
N ALA A 123 -3.57 1.67 -1.04
CA ALA A 123 -3.93 0.64 -0.06
C ALA A 123 -4.00 1.20 1.35
N GLN A 124 -4.62 0.45 2.25
CA GLN A 124 -4.61 0.73 3.68
C GLN A 124 -4.39 -0.58 4.42
N THR A 125 -3.49 -0.59 5.40
CA THR A 125 -3.31 -1.76 6.27
C THR A 125 -4.56 -1.98 7.13
N PRO A 126 -4.85 -3.21 7.57
CA PRO A 126 -5.81 -3.40 8.66
C PRO A 126 -5.44 -2.56 9.88
N CYS A 127 -6.44 -2.15 10.63
CA CYS A 127 -6.30 -1.59 11.96
C CYS A 127 -5.86 -2.71 12.91
N ALA A 128 -4.62 -2.64 13.39
CA ALA A 128 -4.04 -3.66 14.24
C ALA A 128 -3.37 -3.04 15.46
N ALA A 129 -3.27 -3.80 16.55
CA ALA A 129 -2.70 -3.31 17.79
C ALA A 129 -1.27 -2.77 17.60
N GLY A 130 -1.00 -1.59 18.16
CA GLY A 130 0.31 -0.94 18.07
C GLY A 130 0.41 0.32 18.91
N ASP A 131 1.63 0.74 19.23
CA ASP A 131 1.91 2.03 19.85
C ASP A 131 2.16 3.06 18.74
N GLY A 132 1.12 3.84 18.41
CA GLY A 132 1.17 4.83 17.34
C GLY A 132 2.23 5.92 17.57
N ASP A 133 2.39 6.36 18.82
CA ASP A 133 3.39 7.37 19.21
C ASP A 133 4.81 6.84 19.01
N GLN A 134 5.07 5.58 19.39
CA GLN A 134 6.36 4.95 19.18
C GLN A 134 6.64 4.77 17.68
N LEU A 135 5.69 4.22 16.92
CA LEU A 135 5.83 3.96 15.49
C LEU A 135 6.05 5.26 14.69
N ALA A 136 5.39 6.35 15.09
CA ALA A 136 5.60 7.67 14.50
C ALA A 136 6.99 8.25 14.84
N LYS A 137 7.47 8.11 16.08
CA LYS A 137 8.82 8.57 16.49
C LYS A 137 9.92 7.81 15.76
N GLU A 138 9.74 6.51 15.56
CA GLU A 138 10.69 5.66 14.84
C GLU A 138 10.68 5.91 13.33
N GLN A 139 9.72 6.69 12.81
CA GLN A 139 9.56 6.93 11.37
C GLN A 139 9.56 5.60 10.59
N PHE A 140 8.95 4.58 11.17
CA PHE A 140 9.15 3.20 10.74
C PHE A 140 8.74 2.98 9.27
N ALA A 141 7.59 3.49 8.88
CA ALA A 141 7.10 3.44 7.50
C ALA A 141 7.77 4.51 6.61
N ASP A 142 7.99 5.73 7.13
CA ASP A 142 8.61 6.84 6.40
C ASP A 142 10.00 6.48 5.83
N ASN A 143 10.82 5.75 6.59
CA ASN A 143 12.18 5.38 6.16
C ASN A 143 12.22 4.34 5.02
N ASN A 144 11.09 3.75 4.65
CA ASN A 144 10.95 2.82 3.53
C ASN A 144 10.39 3.49 2.26
N THR A 145 10.41 4.83 2.21
CA THR A 145 9.98 5.67 1.08
C THR A 145 11.22 6.10 0.26
N PRO A 146 11.51 5.53 -0.92
CA PRO A 146 12.57 6.02 -1.79
C PRO A 146 12.27 7.46 -2.23
N GLY A 147 13.17 8.39 -1.89
CA GLY A 147 13.03 9.82 -2.18
C GLY A 147 13.40 10.76 -1.03
N ARG A 148 13.47 10.28 0.22
CA ARG A 148 14.16 11.03 1.29
C ARG A 148 15.64 10.71 1.26
N THR A 149 16.47 11.71 0.97
CA THR A 149 17.83 11.75 1.49
C THR A 149 17.72 11.63 3.01
N PRO A 150 18.42 10.68 3.68
CA PRO A 150 18.48 10.65 5.13
C PRO A 150 18.91 12.05 5.60
N SER A 151 18.14 12.68 6.50
CA SER A 151 18.64 13.88 7.16
C SER A 151 20.01 13.54 7.72
N ALA A 152 21.03 14.27 7.28
CA ALA A 152 22.40 14.07 7.71
C ALA A 152 22.41 13.97 9.24
N THR A 153 22.98 12.88 9.75
CA THR A 153 23.26 12.67 11.17
C THR A 153 23.76 13.97 11.78
N PRO A 154 23.20 14.45 12.91
CA PRO A 154 23.80 15.58 13.58
C PRO A 154 25.22 15.16 14.01
N THR A 155 26.22 15.82 13.43
CA THR A 155 27.61 15.71 13.86
C THR A 155 27.69 16.12 15.34
N PRO A 156 28.43 15.38 16.20
CA PRO A 156 28.53 15.64 17.64
C PRO A 156 29.03 17.04 17.99
#